data_AF-L2FXD0-F1
#
_entry.id   AF-L2FXD0-F1
#
_cell.length_a   1.000
_cell.length_b   1.000
_cell.length_c   1.000
_cell.angle_alpha   90.00
_cell.angle_beta   90.00
_cell.angle_gamma   90.00
#
_symmetry.space_group_name_H-M   'P 1'
#
loop_
_entity.id
_entity.type
_entity.pdbx_description
1 polymer ?
#
loop_
_entity_poly.entity_id
_entity_poly.type
_entity_poly.pdbx_seq_one_letter_code
_entity_poly.pdbx_strand_id
1 'polypeptide(L)'
;MFARTIVILALGALASAQTLTGFPESISCKQNSGGNASVSKAEMKAAIVGPKGFKEDDSAANVASGKCSSLSGIPLFTVGAANKANVGFAYDKAKDTYHFCFAQGAVDDATGYPSQCT
;
A
#
# COMPACT_ATOMS: atom_id res chain seq x y z
N MET A 1 20.64 -11.56 52.56
CA MET A 1 19.40 -11.61 51.76
C MET A 1 19.71 -10.93 50.43
N PHE A 2 19.88 -11.68 49.35
CA PHE A 2 20.39 -11.16 48.06
C PHE A 2 19.28 -10.41 47.32
N ALA A 3 19.44 -9.08 47.19
CA ALA A 3 18.58 -8.25 46.36
C ALA A 3 18.84 -8.58 44.88
N ARG A 4 17.85 -9.19 44.22
CA ARG A 4 17.88 -9.46 42.77
C ARG A 4 17.37 -8.23 42.03
N THR A 5 18.29 -7.45 41.47
CA THR A 5 17.99 -6.33 40.57
C THR A 5 17.51 -6.89 39.23
N ILE A 6 16.21 -6.76 38.94
CA ILE A 6 15.64 -7.11 37.64
C ILE A 6 15.90 -5.92 36.70
N VAL A 7 16.88 -6.06 35.82
CA VAL A 7 17.10 -5.13 34.71
C VAL A 7 16.08 -5.48 33.62
N ILE A 8 15.03 -4.67 33.49
CA ILE A 8 14.08 -4.78 32.37
C ILE A 8 14.77 -4.14 31.15
N LEU A 9 15.27 -4.98 30.24
CA LEU A 9 15.67 -4.55 28.90
C LEU A 9 14.41 -4.08 28.15
N ALA A 10 14.16 -2.77 28.17
CA ALA A 10 13.25 -2.16 27.22
C ALA A 10 13.92 -2.21 25.84
N LEU A 11 13.65 -3.27 25.07
CA LEU A 11 13.88 -3.28 23.63
C LEU A 11 12.91 -2.24 23.03
N GLY A 12 13.34 -0.99 22.98
CA GLY A 12 12.74 0.01 22.13
C GLY A 12 12.91 -0.48 20.69
N ALA A 13 11.87 -1.11 20.16
CA ALA A 13 11.79 -1.38 18.73
C ALA A 13 11.88 -0.01 18.04
N LEU A 14 13.02 0.24 17.41
CA LEU A 14 13.13 1.23 16.36
C LEU A 14 12.20 0.73 15.25
N ALA A 15 10.92 1.07 15.35
CA ALA A 15 10.01 0.97 14.23
C ALA A 15 10.58 1.96 13.20
N SER A 16 11.40 1.45 12.26
CA SER A 16 11.74 2.20 11.06
C SER A 16 10.43 2.70 10.49
N ALA A 17 10.23 4.02 10.56
CA ALA A 17 9.03 4.64 10.06
C ALA A 17 9.06 4.52 8.55
N GLN A 18 8.44 3.45 8.05
CA GLN A 18 8.35 3.17 6.62
C GLN A 18 7.80 4.41 5.90
N THR A 19 8.51 4.84 4.87
CA THR A 19 8.17 6.10 4.21
C THR A 19 7.05 5.84 3.22
N LEU A 20 5.97 6.64 3.32
CA LEU A 20 4.83 6.58 2.39
C LEU A 20 4.87 7.80 1.49
N THR A 21 5.11 7.60 0.20
CA THR A 21 5.19 8.67 -0.79
C THR A 21 3.97 8.63 -1.71
N GLY A 22 3.30 9.77 -1.84
CA GLY A 22 2.21 9.94 -2.81
C GLY A 22 0.86 9.33 -2.41
N PHE A 23 0.76 8.70 -1.23
CA PHE A 23 -0.51 8.20 -0.71
C PHE A 23 -1.45 9.35 -0.33
N PRO A 24 -2.66 9.42 -0.91
CA PRO A 24 -3.69 10.38 -0.51
C PRO A 24 -4.22 10.05 0.89
N GLU A 25 -4.82 11.04 1.57
CA GLU A 25 -5.42 10.85 2.91
C GLU A 25 -6.61 9.89 2.88
N SER A 26 -7.38 9.91 1.81
CA SER A 26 -8.44 8.96 1.51
C SER A 26 -8.67 8.85 0.01
N ILE A 27 -9.15 7.70 -0.44
CA ILE A 27 -9.65 7.48 -1.80
C ILE A 27 -11.09 6.97 -1.75
N SER A 28 -11.88 7.29 -2.76
CA SER A 28 -13.22 6.76 -2.97
C SER A 28 -13.18 5.74 -4.10
N CYS A 29 -13.61 4.51 -3.82
CA CYS A 29 -13.60 3.41 -4.77
C CYS A 29 -15.01 2.87 -4.98
N LYS A 30 -15.41 2.68 -6.25
CA LYS A 30 -16.65 1.98 -6.60
C LYS A 30 -16.61 0.56 -6.04
N GLN A 31 -17.74 0.10 -5.53
CA GLN A 31 -17.93 -1.23 -4.96
C GLN A 31 -18.79 -2.09 -5.89
N ASN A 32 -18.65 -3.41 -5.77
CA ASN A 32 -19.47 -4.36 -6.56
C ASN A 32 -20.96 -4.23 -6.24
N SER A 33 -21.31 -3.62 -5.10
CA SER A 33 -22.69 -3.29 -4.71
C SER A 33 -23.27 -2.05 -5.41
N GLY A 34 -22.49 -1.38 -6.27
CA GLY A 34 -22.90 -0.17 -6.99
C GLY A 34 -22.67 1.15 -6.24
N GLY A 35 -22.29 1.10 -4.96
CA GLY A 35 -21.93 2.28 -4.16
C GLY A 35 -20.44 2.63 -4.20
N ASN A 36 -20.05 3.70 -3.51
CA ASN A 36 -18.64 4.05 -3.27
C ASN A 36 -18.26 3.76 -1.82
N ALA A 37 -17.05 3.24 -1.60
CA ALA A 37 -16.46 3.13 -0.27
C ALA A 37 -15.21 4.00 -0.17
N SER A 38 -15.08 4.68 0.96
CA SER A 38 -13.86 5.42 1.29
C SER A 38 -12.84 4.48 1.92
N VAL A 39 -11.60 4.56 1.45
CA VAL A 39 -10.43 3.88 2.00
C VAL A 39 -9.45 4.92 2.48
N SER A 40 -9.16 4.90 3.78
CA SER A 40 -8.25 5.84 4.42
C SER A 40 -6.79 5.46 4.16
N LYS A 41 -5.89 6.44 4.23
CA LYS A 41 -4.43 6.22 4.18
C LYS A 41 -3.93 5.21 5.19
N ALA A 42 -4.52 5.20 6.39
CA ALA A 42 -4.20 4.22 7.42
C ALA A 42 -4.58 2.79 6.99
N GLU A 43 -5.74 2.62 6.33
CA GLU A 43 -6.18 1.33 5.79
C GLU A 43 -5.27 0.86 4.65
N MET A 44 -4.89 1.77 3.75
CA MET A 44 -3.92 1.50 2.69
C MET A 44 -2.56 1.09 3.27
N LYS A 45 -2.04 1.85 4.24
CA LYS A 45 -0.79 1.53 4.93
C LYS A 45 -0.86 0.14 5.59
N ALA A 46 -1.93 -0.16 6.32
CA ALA A 46 -2.08 -1.45 6.99
C ALA A 46 -2.12 -2.64 6.02
N ALA A 47 -2.58 -2.41 4.79
CA ALA A 47 -2.64 -3.42 3.73
C ALA A 47 -1.27 -3.68 3.07
N ILE A 48 -0.48 -2.63 2.83
CA ILE A 48 0.80 -2.72 2.09
C ILE A 48 2.01 -3.05 2.98
N VAL A 49 1.94 -2.70 4.28
CA VAL A 49 3.06 -2.88 5.20
C VAL A 49 3.16 -4.33 5.67
N GLY A 50 4.32 -4.94 5.48
CA GLY A 50 4.62 -6.34 5.80
C GLY A 50 4.92 -7.19 4.55
N PRO A 51 5.03 -8.53 4.66
CA PRO A 51 5.20 -9.43 3.51
C PRO A 51 3.87 -9.60 2.75
N LYS A 52 3.25 -8.50 2.36
CA LYS A 52 1.90 -8.46 1.81
C LYS A 52 1.89 -7.91 0.39
N GLY A 53 0.98 -8.44 -0.42
CA GLY A 53 0.78 -8.03 -1.81
C GLY A 53 1.32 -9.04 -2.81
N PHE A 54 0.76 -8.99 -4.01
CA PHE A 54 1.18 -9.78 -5.15
C PHE A 54 2.10 -8.94 -6.03
N LYS A 55 3.27 -9.48 -6.42
CA LYS A 55 4.17 -8.78 -7.33
C LYS A 55 3.61 -8.88 -8.75
N GLU A 56 3.20 -7.75 -9.31
CA GLU A 56 2.69 -7.68 -10.68
C GLU A 56 3.84 -7.58 -11.70
N ASP A 57 4.86 -6.76 -11.39
CA ASP A 57 5.97 -6.48 -12.30
C ASP A 57 7.26 -6.19 -11.51
N ASP A 58 8.42 -6.46 -12.12
CA ASP A 58 9.73 -6.14 -11.56
C ASP A 58 10.08 -4.65 -11.66
N SER A 59 9.35 -3.88 -12.45
CA SER A 59 9.52 -2.44 -12.63
C SER A 59 8.18 -1.72 -12.73
N ALA A 60 7.86 -0.92 -11.71
CA ALA A 60 6.64 -0.13 -11.64
C ALA A 60 6.50 0.87 -12.78
N ALA A 61 7.63 1.31 -13.36
CA ALA A 61 7.63 2.14 -14.55
C ALA A 61 6.98 1.49 -15.79
N ASN A 62 6.91 0.15 -15.86
CA ASN A 62 6.35 -0.57 -17.01
C ASN A 62 4.82 -0.57 -17.02
N VAL A 63 4.19 -0.59 -15.84
CA VAL A 63 2.76 -0.84 -15.68
C VAL A 63 2.04 0.38 -15.13
N ALA A 64 2.68 1.16 -14.27
CA ALA A 64 2.02 2.25 -13.59
C ALA A 64 2.09 3.56 -14.38
N SER A 65 0.93 4.15 -14.62
CA SER A 65 0.79 5.52 -15.10
C SER A 65 1.03 6.52 -13.96
N GLY A 66 1.48 7.74 -14.28
CA GLY A 66 1.62 8.81 -13.27
C GLY A 66 2.88 8.68 -12.39
N LYS A 67 2.72 8.78 -11.06
CA LYS A 67 3.84 8.97 -10.10
C LYS A 67 4.84 7.81 -10.04
N CYS A 68 4.44 6.62 -10.49
CA CYS A 68 5.32 5.45 -10.52
C CYS A 68 5.99 5.20 -11.88
N SER A 69 5.65 5.97 -12.92
CA SER A 69 6.27 5.87 -14.25
C SER A 69 7.78 6.13 -14.24
N SER A 70 8.28 6.84 -13.22
CA SER A 70 9.71 7.15 -13.04
C SER A 70 10.45 6.14 -12.15
N LEU A 71 9.76 5.13 -11.61
CA LEU A 71 10.32 4.14 -10.67
C LEU A 71 10.82 2.90 -11.41
N SER A 72 11.80 3.10 -12.30
CA SER A 72 12.39 2.02 -13.09
C SER A 72 13.22 1.08 -12.21
N GLY A 73 13.00 -0.23 -12.37
CA GLY A 73 13.66 -1.27 -11.58
C GLY A 73 13.17 -1.39 -10.13
N ILE A 74 12.08 -0.71 -9.78
CA ILE A 74 11.42 -0.85 -8.48
C ILE A 74 10.16 -1.69 -8.67
N PRO A 75 10.02 -2.86 -8.02
CA PRO A 75 8.91 -3.77 -8.26
C PRO A 75 7.56 -3.17 -7.87
N LEU A 76 6.55 -3.48 -8.69
CA LEU A 76 5.15 -3.12 -8.47
C LEU A 76 4.41 -4.27 -7.76
N PHE A 77 3.64 -3.90 -6.74
CA PHE A 77 2.79 -4.82 -6.00
C PHE A 77 1.35 -4.34 -5.98
N THR A 78 0.42 -5.28 -5.89
CA THR A 78 -1.01 -5.01 -5.67
C THR A 78 -1.48 -5.70 -4.40
N VAL A 79 -2.38 -5.06 -3.66
CA VAL A 79 -2.99 -5.65 -2.47
C VAL A 79 -4.39 -5.12 -2.23
N GLY A 80 -5.29 -6.00 -1.75
CA GLY A 80 -6.59 -5.59 -1.26
C GLY A 80 -6.50 -4.76 0.02
N ALA A 81 -7.02 -3.54 0.00
CA ALA A 81 -7.18 -2.68 1.16
C ALA A 81 -8.61 -2.76 1.70
N ALA A 82 -8.76 -3.32 2.90
CA ALA A 82 -10.01 -3.39 3.66
C ALA A 82 -11.21 -4.01 2.91
N ASN A 83 -10.95 -4.87 1.90
CA ASN A 83 -11.97 -5.42 0.99
C ASN A 83 -12.78 -4.36 0.22
N LYS A 84 -12.24 -3.14 0.12
CA LYS A 84 -12.89 -1.99 -0.54
C LYS A 84 -12.17 -1.58 -1.82
N ALA A 85 -10.87 -1.81 -1.90
CA ALA A 85 -10.06 -1.39 -3.04
C ALA A 85 -8.90 -2.34 -3.26
N ASN A 86 -8.39 -2.41 -4.48
CA ASN A 86 -7.08 -2.96 -4.79
C ASN A 86 -6.09 -1.80 -4.95
N VAL A 87 -5.03 -1.78 -4.15
CA VAL A 87 -4.03 -0.71 -4.13
C VAL A 87 -2.77 -1.19 -4.81
N GLY A 88 -2.35 -0.49 -5.86
CA GLY A 88 -1.08 -0.68 -6.53
C GLY A 88 -0.01 0.23 -5.93
N PHE A 89 1.11 -0.34 -5.51
CA PHE A 89 2.22 0.38 -4.90
C PHE A 89 3.57 -0.18 -5.35
N ALA A 90 4.57 0.69 -5.46
CA ALA A 90 5.95 0.28 -5.68
C ALA A 90 6.72 0.29 -4.36
N TYR A 91 7.56 -0.72 -4.14
CA TYR A 91 8.36 -0.83 -2.91
C TYR A 91 9.85 -0.72 -3.21
N ASP A 92 10.45 0.42 -2.83
CA ASP A 92 11.89 0.64 -2.86
C ASP A 92 12.50 0.06 -1.58
N LYS A 93 12.96 -1.18 -1.65
CA LYS A 93 13.59 -1.88 -0.53
C LYS A 93 14.87 -1.19 -0.04
N ALA A 94 15.61 -0.51 -0.91
CA ALA A 94 16.85 0.16 -0.53
C ALA A 94 16.59 1.37 0.36
N LYS A 95 15.45 2.05 0.16
CA LYS A 95 15.02 3.22 0.94
C LYS A 95 13.93 2.93 1.96
N ASP A 96 13.48 1.67 2.07
CA ASP A 96 12.30 1.27 2.84
C ASP A 96 11.09 2.21 2.59
N THR A 97 10.85 2.50 1.31
CA THR A 97 9.85 3.49 0.86
C THR A 97 8.79 2.83 -0.01
N TYR A 98 7.54 3.10 0.32
CA TYR A 98 6.36 2.69 -0.42
C TYR A 98 5.84 3.87 -1.23
N HIS A 99 5.68 3.68 -2.53
CA HIS A 99 5.15 4.67 -3.45
C HIS A 99 3.75 4.28 -3.90
N PHE A 100 2.79 5.18 -3.73
CA PHE A 100 1.45 4.98 -4.26
C PHE A 100 1.46 5.14 -5.78
N CYS A 101 0.96 4.13 -6.49
CA CYS A 101 0.87 4.14 -7.94
C CYS A 101 -0.56 4.38 -8.40
N PHE A 102 -1.49 3.54 -7.94
CA PHE A 102 -2.90 3.63 -8.30
C PHE A 102 -3.76 2.91 -7.25
N ALA A 103 -5.06 3.13 -7.33
CA ALA A 103 -6.03 2.29 -6.63
C ALA A 103 -7.22 2.02 -7.54
N GLN A 104 -7.75 0.81 -7.46
CA GLN A 104 -8.84 0.32 -8.28
C GLN A 104 -9.98 -0.20 -7.41
N GLY A 105 -11.20 0.13 -7.80
CA GLY A 105 -12.44 -0.37 -7.20
C GLY A 105 -12.98 -1.56 -7.97
N ALA A 106 -14.29 -1.73 -7.92
CA ALA A 106 -15.04 -2.74 -8.66
C ALA A 106 -14.86 -2.61 -10.18
N VAL A 107 -15.05 -3.72 -10.87
CA VAL A 107 -15.11 -3.78 -12.33
C VAL A 107 -16.30 -2.97 -12.80
N ASP A 108 -16.06 -2.09 -13.76
CA ASP A 108 -17.09 -1.31 -14.40
C ASP A 108 -17.76 -2.12 -15.51
N ASP A 109 -19.07 -2.34 -15.41
CA ASP A 109 -19.82 -3.18 -16.35
C ASP A 109 -19.80 -2.65 -17.80
N ALA A 110 -19.59 -1.35 -18.01
CA ALA A 110 -19.55 -0.78 -19.36
C ALA A 110 -18.21 -1.02 -20.07
N THR A 111 -17.12 -1.17 -19.31
CA THR A 111 -15.77 -1.31 -19.87
C THR A 111 -15.15 -2.70 -19.65
N GLY A 112 -15.63 -3.46 -18.66
CA GLY A 112 -15.04 -4.72 -18.23
C GLY A 112 -13.73 -4.57 -17.45
N TYR A 113 -13.31 -3.33 -17.14
CA TYR A 113 -12.09 -3.04 -16.39
C TYR A 113 -12.39 -2.50 -14.99
N PRO A 114 -11.50 -2.72 -14.01
CA PRO A 114 -11.63 -2.10 -12.69
C PRO A 114 -11.68 -0.57 -12.80
N SER A 115 -12.66 0.02 -12.12
CA SER A 115 -12.76 1.48 -11.99
C SER A 115 -11.57 2.06 -11.24
N GLN A 116 -11.06 3.20 -11.70
CA GLN A 116 -10.05 3.95 -10.95
C GLN A 116 -10.69 4.60 -9.73
N CYS A 117 -10.05 4.48 -8.57
CA CYS A 117 -10.46 5.23 -7.38
C CYS A 117 -10.06 6.71 -7.51
N THR A 118 -10.85 7.59 -6.91
CA THR A 118 -10.65 9.06 -6.93
C THR A 118 -10.53 9.64 -5.54
#